data_AF-A0A9E2KZM4-F1
#
_entry.id   AF-A0A9E2KZM4-F1
#
_cell.length_a   1.000
_cell.length_b   1.000
_cell.length_c   1.000
_cell.angle_alpha   90.00
_cell.angle_beta   90.00
_cell.angle_gamma   90.00
#
_symmetry.space_group_name_H-M   'P 1'
#
loop_
_entity.id
_entity.type
_entity.pdbx_description
1 polymer ?
#
loop_
_entity_poly.entity_id
_entity_poly.type
_entity_poly.pdbx_seq_one_letter_code
_entity_poly.pdbx_strand_id
1 'polypeptide(L)' 'MKILIRNKKWETSFEKVKLICEVTGKNNIFSIKFSYNGNEVTIQTNNLDNTFKYLENIFNSSLENDSYLKEKMVI' A
#
# COMPACT_ATOMS: atom_id res chain seq x y z
N MET A 1 -4.65 -9.15 -4.49
CA MET A 1 -3.33 -8.82 -3.90
C MET A 1 -2.49 -10.07 -3.81
N LYS A 2 -1.17 -9.95 -4.00
CA LYS A 2 -0.20 -11.03 -3.76
C LYS A 2 0.92 -10.52 -2.86
N ILE A 3 1.25 -11.26 -1.80
CA ILE A 3 2.35 -10.94 -0.89
C ILE A 3 3.43 -12.00 -1.04
N LEU A 4 4.69 -11.57 -1.19
CA LEU A 4 5.87 -12.43 -1.24
C LEU A 4 6.87 -11.95 -0.19
N ILE A 5 7.36 -12.87 0.65
CA ILE A 5 8.36 -12.54 1.67
C ILE A 5 9.72 -13.01 1.18
N ARG A 6 10.65 -12.07 0.99
CA ARG A 6 12.03 -12.35 0.55
C ARG A 6 13.00 -11.44 1.31
N ASN A 7 14.08 -12.01 1.85
CA ASN A 7 15.11 -11.26 2.57
C ASN A 7 14.55 -10.34 3.67
N LYS A 8 13.56 -10.82 4.43
CA LYS A 8 12.84 -10.07 5.49
C LYS A 8 12.03 -8.86 4.99
N LYS A 9 11.93 -8.66 3.68
CA LYS A 9 11.05 -7.66 3.05
C LYS A 9 9.81 -8.34 2.48
N TRP A 10 8.70 -7.62 2.55
CA TRP A 10 7.41 -8.04 2.06
C TRP A 10 7.17 -7.31 0.73
N GLU A 11 7.30 -8.02 -0.38
CA GLU A 11 6.87 -7.53 -1.68
C GLU A 11 5.36 -7.71 -1.78
N THR A 12 4.62 -6.62 -1.63
CA THR A 12 3.16 -6.60 -1.77
C THR A 12 2.80 -6.07 -3.15
N SER A 13 2.27 -6.94 -3.99
CA SER A 13 1.76 -6.60 -5.31
C SER A 13 0.25 -6.37 -5.26
N PHE A 14 -0.14 -5.14 -5.56
CA PHE A 14 -1.49 -4.75 -5.94
C PHE A 14 -1.63 -4.83 -7.47
N GLU A 15 -2.80 -4.52 -8.02
CA GLU A 15 -3.04 -4.69 -9.46
C GLU A 15 -2.07 -3.88 -10.33
N LYS A 16 -1.78 -2.64 -9.94
CA LYS A 16 -0.97 -1.69 -10.71
C LYS A 16 0.28 -1.20 -9.97
N VAL A 17 0.38 -1.48 -8.67
CA VAL A 17 1.44 -0.98 -7.79
C VAL A 17 2.11 -2.15 -7.08
N LYS A 18 3.44 -2.12 -7.01
CA LYS A 18 4.22 -2.99 -6.12
C LYS A 18 4.86 -2.16 -5.03
N LEU A 19 4.64 -2.56 -3.78
CA LEU A 19 5.31 -2.00 -2.62
C LEU A 19 6.32 -3.00 -2.07
N ILE A 20 7.48 -2.49 -1.68
CA ILE A 20 8.44 -3.23 -0.86
C ILE A 20 8.29 -2.72 0.56
N CYS A 21 7.65 -3.53 1.39
CA CYS A 21 7.36 -3.21 2.77
C CYS A 21 8.36 -3.85 3.72
N GLU A 22 8.78 -3.11 4.73
CA GLU A 22 9.44 -3.62 5.91
C GLU A 22 8.41 -3.73 7.02
N VAL A 23 8.14 -4.96 7.48
CA VAL A 23 7.14 -5.23 8.52
C VAL A 23 7.87 -5.67 9.78
N THR A 24 7.69 -4.91 10.86
CA THR A 24 8.23 -5.23 12.19
C THR A 24 7.08 -5.30 13.19
N GLY A 25 7.19 -6.14 14.21
CA GLY A 25 6.15 -6.31 15.22
C GLY A 25 6.71 -6.26 16.64
N LYS A 26 6.06 -5.50 17.53
CA LYS A 26 6.34 -5.48 18.97
C LYS A 26 5.06 -5.28 19.75
N ASN A 27 4.84 -6.07 20.81
CA ASN A 27 3.68 -5.95 21.71
C ASN A 27 2.33 -5.91 20.96
N ASN A 28 2.15 -6.80 19.98
CA ASN A 28 0.94 -6.90 19.15
C ASN A 28 0.64 -5.67 18.27
N ILE A 29 1.61 -4.75 18.14
CA ILE A 29 1.57 -3.63 17.20
C ILE A 29 2.62 -3.90 16.13
N PHE A 30 2.18 -3.86 14.88
CA PHE A 30 3.00 -3.97 13.70
C PHE A 30 3.27 -2.58 13.12
N SER A 31 4.49 -2.35 12.67
CA SER A 31 4.89 -1.19 11.89
C SER A 31 5.24 -1.66 10.48
N ILE A 32 4.51 -1.13 9.50
CA ILE A 32 4.72 -1.34 8.08
C ILE A 32 5.37 -0.08 7.53
N LYS A 33 6.57 -0.20 6.96
CA LYS A 33 7.30 0.90 6.32
C LYS A 33 7.50 0.63 4.85
N PHE A 34 7.25 1.62 3.99
CA PHE A 34 7.50 1.53 2.56
C PHE A 34 7.69 2.92 1.95
N SER A 35 8.34 2.99 0.78
CA SER A 35 8.40 4.22 0.00
C SER A 35 7.27 4.26 -1.03
N TYR A 36 6.62 5.40 -1.17
CA TYR A 36 5.61 5.66 -2.19
C TYR A 36 5.73 7.09 -2.71
N ASN A 37 5.80 7.27 -4.04
CA ASN A 37 5.98 8.57 -4.69
C ASN A 37 7.13 9.41 -4.10
N GLY A 38 8.25 8.77 -3.77
CA GLY A 38 9.44 9.44 -3.20
C GLY A 38 9.35 9.77 -1.70
N ASN A 39 8.22 9.48 -1.05
CA ASN A 39 8.04 9.70 0.39
C ASN A 39 8.11 8.39 1.16
N GLU A 40 8.68 8.42 2.35
CA GLU A 40 8.61 7.29 3.29
C GLU A 40 7.28 7.32 4.05
N VAL A 41 6.54 6.21 3.97
CA VAL A 41 5.26 6.01 4.65
C VAL A 41 5.47 4.97 5.75
N THR A 42 4.98 5.28 6.96
CA THR A 42 4.95 4.35 8.08
C THR A 42 3.51 4.20 8.56
N ILE A 43 3.02 2.96 8.64
CA ILE A 43 1.70 2.62 9.16
C ILE A 43 1.89 1.76 10.41
N GLN A 44 1.23 2.15 11.51
CA GLN A 44 1.11 1.32 12.70
C GLN A 44 -0.25 0.65 12.71
N THR A 45 -0.28 -0.65 12.95
CA THR A 45 -1.51 -1.43 12.97
C THR A 45 -1.40 -2.60 13.95
N ASN A 46 -2.51 -3.00 14.56
CA ASN A 46 -2.61 -4.25 15.30
C ASN A 46 -3.21 -5.39 14.45
N ASN A 47 -3.60 -5.11 13.21
CA ASN A 47 -4.22 -6.07 12.30
C ASN A 47 -3.67 -5.87 10.87
N LEU A 48 -2.68 -6.69 10.51
CA LEU A 48 -2.04 -6.64 9.20
C LEU A 48 -3.01 -6.93 8.06
N ASP A 49 -3.89 -7.92 8.21
CA ASP A 49 -4.80 -8.33 7.14
C ASP A 49 -5.76 -7.20 6.73
N ASN A 50 -6.38 -6.55 7.72
CA ASN A 50 -7.26 -5.40 7.48
C ASN A 50 -6.49 -4.22 6.88
N THR A 51 -5.27 -3.97 7.34
CA THR A 51 -4.43 -2.89 6.80
C THR A 51 -4.03 -3.16 5.34
N PHE A 52 -3.61 -4.38 5.01
CA PHE A 52 -3.26 -4.73 3.63
C PHE A 52 -4.48 -4.72 2.70
N LYS A 53 -5.66 -5.13 3.19
CA LYS A 53 -6.92 -5.01 2.44
C LYS A 53 -7.31 -3.54 2.20
N TYR A 54 -7.10 -2.67 3.18
CA TYR A 54 -7.31 -1.24 3.02
C TYR A 54 -6.36 -0.63 1.98
N LEU A 55 -5.07 -0.99 2.03
CA LEU A 55 -4.08 -0.57 1.04
C LEU A 55 -4.45 -1.10 -0.35
N GLU A 56 -4.90 -2.35 -0.46
CA GLU A 56 -5.37 -2.91 -1.72
C GLU A 56 -6.50 -2.10 -2.32
N ASN A 57 -7.51 -1.75 -1.52
CA ASN A 57 -8.61 -0.89 -1.98
C ASN A 57 -8.09 0.47 -2.44
N ILE A 58 -7.18 1.12 -1.70
CA ILE A 58 -6.62 2.41 -2.13
C ILE A 58 -5.90 2.27 -3.47
N PHE A 59 -4.93 1.36 -3.56
CA PHE A 59 -4.08 1.27 -4.76
C PHE A 59 -4.81 0.73 -5.98
N ASN A 60 -5.88 -0.05 -5.80
CA ASN A 60 -6.71 -0.52 -6.89
C ASN A 60 -7.78 0.52 -7.28
N SER A 61 -8.40 1.22 -6.33
CA SER A 61 -9.47 2.22 -6.60
C SER A 61 -8.96 3.60 -7.00
N SER A 62 -7.75 4.01 -6.58
CA SER A 62 -7.21 5.34 -6.89
C SER A 62 -6.96 5.61 -8.38
N LEU A 63 -7.16 4.64 -9.27
CA LEU A 63 -7.04 4.81 -10.73
C LEU A 63 -8.38 4.90 -11.49
N GLU A 64 -9.53 4.80 -10.83
CA GLU A 64 -10.81 5.17 -11.47
C GLU A 64 -11.05 6.70 -11.46
N ASN A 65 -10.34 7.45 -10.62
CA ASN A 65 -10.45 8.91 -10.55
C ASN A 65 -9.53 9.67 -11.52
N ASP A 66 -8.54 9.02 -12.13
CA ASP A 66 -7.66 9.68 -13.10
C ASP A 66 -8.35 9.95 -14.45
N SER A 67 -9.37 9.16 -14.82
CA SER A 67 -10.24 9.47 -15.95
C SER A 67 -11.29 10.54 -15.60
N TYR A 68 -11.83 10.49 -14.37
CA TYR A 68 -12.85 11.45 -13.91
C TYR A 68 -12.31 12.88 -13.72
N LEU A 69 -11.04 13.02 -13.31
CA LEU A 69 -10.38 14.32 -13.19
C LEU A 69 -9.89 14.88 -14.53
N LYS A 70 -9.61 14.02 -15.52
CA LYS A 70 -9.25 14.47 -16.89
C LYS A 70 -10.44 15.05 -17.67
N GLU A 71 -11.65 14.53 -17.50
CA GLU A 71 -12.84 15.09 -18.16
C GLU A 71 -13.28 16.44 -17.55
N LYS A 72 -12.93 16.74 -16.30
CA LYS A 72 -13.27 18.01 -15.62
C LYS A 72 -12.21 19.11 -15.76
N MET A 73 -11.05 18.82 -16.34
CA MET A 73 -9.99 19.81 -16.64
C MET A 73 -9.90 20.15 -18.14
N VAL A 74 -10.99 20.02 -18.88
CA VAL A 74 -11.16 20.70 -20.17
C VAL A 74 -12.08 21.89 -19.92
N ILE A 75 -11.47 23.04 -19.63
CA ILE A 75 -12.09 24.37 -19.72
C ILE A 75 -11.26 25.17 -20.71
#